data_AF-A0A6P0XXZ5-F1
#
_entry.id   AF-A0A6P0XXZ5-F1
#
_cell.length_a   1.000
_cell.length_b   1.000
_cell.length_c   1.000
_cell.angle_alpha   90.00
_cell.angle_beta   90.00
_cell.angle_gamma   90.00
#
_symmetry.space_group_name_H-M   'P 1'
#
loop_
_entity.id
_entity.type
_entity.pdbx_description
1 polymer ?
#
loop_
_entity_poly.entity_id
_entity_poly.type
_entity_poly.pdbx_seq_one_letter_code
_entity_poly.pdbx_strand_id
1 'polypeptide(L)'
;MIDYRIYNPESDEKSKIDHVEEMIIDVVKNKKIPVKTVLMDSWYATQRLMALIDNLGKIYYCPLKSNRLVDDSGGVKKYQKLEELTWNKLELLSGKVIKIKGFPKDKKVKLFWATVSTNRTEYIATNDLGYQSTDDSVAPLRIGC
;
A
#
# COMPACT_ATOMS: atom_id res chain seq x y z
N MET A 1 -18.28 8.94 -12.38
CA MET A 1 -17.69 8.56 -13.69
C MET A 1 -16.65 7.49 -13.42
N ILE A 2 -16.73 6.34 -14.11
CA ILE A 2 -15.78 5.24 -14.00
C ILE A 2 -14.94 5.24 -15.28
N ASP A 3 -13.62 5.32 -15.15
CA ASP A 3 -12.66 5.29 -16.26
C ASP A 3 -11.95 3.94 -16.21
N TYR A 4 -12.03 3.15 -17.29
CA TYR A 4 -11.43 1.83 -17.37
C TYR A 4 -10.64 1.67 -18.66
N ARG A 5 -9.51 0.95 -18.58
CA ARG A 5 -8.69 0.57 -19.74
C ARG A 5 -8.36 -0.91 -19.61
N ILE A 6 -8.59 -1.68 -20.67
CA ILE A 6 -8.32 -3.11 -20.69
C ILE A 6 -6.88 -3.30 -21.19
N TYR A 7 -6.10 -4.09 -20.44
CA TYR A 7 -4.74 -4.45 -20.82
C TYR A 7 -4.76 -5.33 -22.08
N ASN A 8 -4.16 -4.85 -23.18
CA ASN A 8 -4.08 -5.57 -24.46
C ASN A 8 -2.60 -5.82 -24.86
N PRO A 9 -2.00 -6.95 -24.47
CA PRO A 9 -0.57 -7.23 -24.65
C PRO A 9 -0.15 -7.50 -26.10
N GLU A 10 -1.07 -7.84 -27.00
CA GLU A 10 -0.73 -8.18 -28.40
C GLU A 10 -0.34 -6.96 -29.24
N SER A 11 -0.60 -5.75 -28.72
CA SER A 11 -0.36 -4.49 -29.43
C SER A 11 0.64 -3.56 -28.74
N ASP A 12 0.98 -3.84 -27.48
CA ASP A 12 1.78 -2.96 -26.61
C ASP A 12 2.83 -3.85 -25.95
N GLU A 13 4.12 -3.70 -26.29
CA GLU A 13 5.25 -4.43 -25.69
C GLU A 13 5.52 -4.05 -24.21
N LYS A 14 4.48 -3.59 -23.50
CA LYS A 14 4.53 -3.02 -22.16
C LYS A 14 4.16 -4.07 -21.12
N SER A 15 4.82 -4.02 -19.95
CA SER A 15 4.40 -4.85 -18.83
C SER A 15 3.09 -4.34 -18.21
N LYS A 16 2.42 -5.18 -17.41
CA LYS A 16 1.25 -4.77 -16.61
C LYS A 16 1.56 -3.58 -15.69
N ILE A 17 2.78 -3.48 -15.18
CA ILE A 17 3.20 -2.38 -14.31
C ILE A 17 3.33 -1.08 -15.10
N ASP A 18 3.95 -1.13 -16.27
CA ASP A 18 4.07 0.05 -17.15
C ASP A 18 2.69 0.56 -17.55
N HIS A 19 1.77 -0.35 -17.85
CA HIS A 19 0.40 -0.01 -18.19
C HIS A 19 -0.33 0.73 -17.06
N VAL A 20 -0.25 0.21 -15.82
CA VAL A 20 -0.87 0.86 -14.65
C VAL A 20 -0.24 2.21 -14.35
N GLU A 21 1.08 2.33 -14.49
CA GLU A 21 1.80 3.59 -14.33
C GLU A 21 1.31 4.67 -15.30
N GLU A 22 1.18 4.33 -16.59
CA GLU A 22 0.63 5.24 -17.59
C GLU A 22 -0.80 5.66 -17.27
N MET A 23 -1.65 4.72 -16.82
CA MET A 23 -3.03 5.04 -16.42
C MET A 23 -3.08 6.02 -15.26
N ILE A 24 -2.28 5.81 -14.21
CA ILE A 24 -2.23 6.71 -13.05
C ILE A 24 -1.77 8.10 -13.49
N ILE A 25 -0.72 8.18 -14.31
CA ILE A 25 -0.19 9.44 -14.82
C ILE A 25 -1.23 10.16 -15.68
N ASP A 26 -1.89 9.45 -16.58
CA ASP A 26 -2.90 10.02 -17.49
C ASP A 26 -4.10 10.59 -16.72
N VAL A 27 -4.64 9.81 -15.77
CA VAL A 27 -5.76 10.23 -14.91
C VAL A 27 -5.41 11.50 -14.13
N VAL A 28 -4.21 11.56 -13.55
CA VAL A 28 -3.78 12.68 -12.69
C VAL A 28 -3.36 13.91 -13.49
N LYS A 29 -2.55 13.75 -14.54
CA LYS A 29 -1.92 14.87 -15.27
C LYS A 29 -2.72 15.35 -16.46
N ASN A 30 -3.25 14.42 -17.27
CA ASN A 30 -3.92 14.75 -18.53
C ASN A 30 -5.41 14.97 -18.32
N LYS A 31 -6.09 13.98 -17.74
CA LYS A 31 -7.54 14.06 -17.45
C LYS A 31 -7.85 14.95 -16.25
N LYS A 32 -6.84 15.22 -15.40
CA LYS A 32 -6.94 16.06 -14.18
C LYS A 32 -8.11 15.67 -13.28
N ILE A 33 -8.40 14.37 -13.23
CA ILE A 33 -9.45 13.86 -12.37
C ILE A 33 -8.99 14.04 -10.92
N PRO A 34 -9.83 14.60 -10.03
CA PRO A 34 -9.47 14.80 -8.63
C PRO A 34 -9.42 13.44 -7.91
N VAL A 35 -8.28 12.76 -8.03
CA VAL A 35 -7.96 11.55 -7.28
C VAL A 35 -7.28 11.96 -5.98
N LYS A 36 -7.85 11.55 -4.85
CA LYS A 36 -7.23 11.70 -3.52
C LYS A 36 -6.45 10.45 -3.14
N THR A 37 -7.06 9.28 -3.37
CA THR A 37 -6.59 7.99 -2.87
C THR A 37 -6.57 6.95 -4.00
N VAL A 38 -5.55 6.10 -4.02
CA VAL A 38 -5.41 4.97 -4.94
C VAL A 38 -5.44 3.65 -4.14
N LEU A 39 -6.43 2.81 -4.40
CA LEU A 39 -6.50 1.46 -3.84
C LEU A 39 -5.84 0.49 -4.82
N MET A 40 -4.89 -0.30 -4.34
CA MET A 40 -4.17 -1.27 -5.18
C MET A 40 -4.25 -2.67 -4.59
N ASP A 41 -4.35 -3.67 -5.47
CA ASP A 41 -4.14 -5.06 -5.08
C ASP A 41 -2.68 -5.33 -4.69
N SER A 42 -2.46 -6.39 -3.89
CA SER A 42 -1.14 -6.88 -3.50
C SER A 42 -0.17 -7.15 -4.66
N TRP A 43 -0.69 -7.52 -5.84
CA TRP A 43 0.09 -7.73 -7.05
C TRP A 43 0.72 -6.43 -7.57
N TYR A 44 0.10 -5.29 -7.31
CA TYR A 44 0.57 -3.97 -7.71
C TYR A 44 1.34 -3.23 -6.62
N ALA A 45 1.51 -3.82 -5.43
CA ALA A 45 2.30 -3.30 -4.30
C ALA A 45 3.83 -3.37 -4.56
N THR A 46 4.24 -2.82 -5.70
CA THR A 46 5.63 -2.68 -6.13
C THR A 46 6.19 -1.36 -5.63
N GLN A 47 7.49 -1.32 -5.39
CA GLN A 47 8.18 -0.09 -4.93
C GLN A 47 8.00 1.05 -5.93
N ARG A 48 8.08 0.72 -7.22
CA ARG A 48 7.93 1.65 -8.34
C ARG A 48 6.56 2.35 -8.32
N LEU A 49 5.47 1.59 -8.27
CA LEU A 49 4.11 2.15 -8.27
C LEU A 49 3.82 2.94 -6.98
N MET A 50 4.20 2.39 -5.82
CA MET A 50 3.98 3.08 -4.54
C MET A 50 4.75 4.42 -4.48
N ALA A 51 6.00 4.45 -4.96
CA ALA A 51 6.79 5.68 -5.04
C ALA A 51 6.22 6.68 -6.07
N LEU A 52 5.72 6.20 -7.21
CA LEU A 52 5.05 7.04 -8.20
C LEU A 52 3.83 7.77 -7.59
N ILE A 53 2.94 7.02 -6.93
CA ILE A 53 1.72 7.59 -6.34
C ILE A 53 2.07 8.60 -5.24
N ASP A 54 3.06 8.28 -4.42
CA ASP A 54 3.57 9.18 -3.38
C ASP A 54 4.17 10.48 -3.97
N ASN A 55 4.95 10.37 -5.05
CA ASN A 55 5.52 11.51 -5.76
C ASN A 55 4.46 12.39 -6.46
N LEU A 56 3.31 11.80 -6.81
CA LEU A 56 2.15 12.55 -7.32
C LEU A 56 1.33 13.23 -6.20
N GLY A 57 1.76 13.12 -4.94
CA GLY A 57 1.09 13.70 -3.78
C GLY A 57 -0.24 13.02 -3.45
N LYS A 58 -0.38 11.74 -3.81
CA LYS A 58 -1.60 10.95 -3.60
C LYS A 58 -1.40 9.94 -2.48
N ILE A 59 -2.50 9.59 -1.81
CA ILE A 59 -2.47 8.54 -0.79
C ILE A 59 -2.70 7.19 -1.48
N TYR A 60 -1.96 6.15 -1.09
CA TYR A 60 -2.30 4.78 -1.49
C TYR A 60 -2.68 3.90 -0.31
N TYR A 61 -3.47 2.87 -0.59
CA TYR A 61 -3.62 1.71 0.28
C TYR A 61 -3.41 0.46 -0.55
N CYS A 62 -2.54 -0.44 -0.08
CA CYS A 62 -2.31 -1.71 -0.75
C CYS A 62 -2.03 -2.84 0.25
N PRO A 63 -2.61 -4.03 0.05
CA PRO A 63 -2.20 -5.20 0.82
C PRO A 63 -0.75 -5.58 0.51
N LEU A 64 0.01 -5.94 1.54
CA LEU A 64 1.37 -6.46 1.44
C LEU A 64 1.38 -7.96 1.70
N LYS A 65 2.16 -8.69 0.91
CA LYS A 65 2.41 -10.12 1.15
C LYS A 65 3.20 -10.31 2.44
N SER A 66 2.87 -11.36 3.18
CA SER A 66 3.44 -11.65 4.50
C SER A 66 4.96 -11.88 4.50
N ASN A 67 5.49 -12.34 3.36
CA ASN A 67 6.92 -12.58 3.13
C ASN A 67 7.71 -11.32 2.75
N ARG A 68 7.09 -10.14 2.69
CA ARG A 68 7.79 -8.88 2.37
C ARG A 68 8.80 -8.56 3.48
N LEU A 69 10.01 -8.18 3.09
CA LEU A 69 11.06 -7.80 4.05
C LEU A 69 10.90 -6.34 4.48
N VAL A 70 10.82 -6.11 5.79
CA VAL A 70 10.52 -4.82 6.41
C VAL A 70 11.37 -4.59 7.66
N ASP A 71 11.52 -3.32 8.03
CA ASP A 71 12.17 -2.88 9.26
C ASP A 71 11.25 -1.90 10.00
N ASP A 72 10.91 -2.23 11.25
CA ASP A 72 10.10 -1.41 12.14
C ASP A 72 10.92 -0.75 13.27
N SER A 73 12.23 -0.97 13.30
CA SER A 73 13.14 -0.47 14.34
C SER A 73 13.81 0.86 14.00
N GLY A 74 13.61 1.37 12.78
CA GLY A 74 14.26 2.59 12.31
C GLY A 74 15.74 2.41 11.96
N GLY A 75 16.14 1.21 11.53
CA GLY A 75 17.49 0.88 11.09
C GLY A 75 18.39 0.24 12.15
N VAL A 76 17.85 -0.10 13.33
CA VAL A 76 18.61 -0.73 14.42
C VAL A 76 18.72 -2.24 14.22
N LYS A 77 17.63 -2.88 13.78
CA LYS A 77 17.54 -4.31 13.49
C LYS A 77 17.67 -4.57 11.99
N LYS A 78 18.00 -5.81 11.64
CA LYS A 78 17.95 -6.27 10.24
C LYS A 78 16.50 -6.34 9.77
N TYR A 79 16.31 -6.23 8.46
CA TYR A 79 15.01 -6.49 7.84
C TYR A 79 14.54 -7.91 8.17
N GLN A 80 13.28 -8.02 8.58
CA GLN A 80 12.59 -9.27 8.90
C GLN A 80 11.34 -9.42 8.03
N LYS A 81 10.73 -10.59 7.99
CA LYS A 81 9.48 -10.75 7.25
C LYS A 81 8.35 -10.03 7.98
N LEU A 82 7.35 -9.63 7.22
CA LEU A 82 6.21 -8.91 7.74
C LEU A 82 5.38 -9.79 8.71
N GLU A 83 5.27 -11.10 8.44
CA GLU A 83 4.66 -12.08 9.36
C GLU A 83 5.39 -12.29 10.68
N GLU A 84 6.66 -11.91 10.77
CA GLU A 84 7.49 -12.03 11.98
C GLU A 84 7.40 -10.77 12.85
N LEU A 85 6.68 -9.73 12.41
CA LEU A 85 6.49 -8.51 13.18
C LEU A 85 5.71 -8.78 14.46
N THR A 86 6.20 -8.21 15.55
CA THR A 86 5.51 -8.20 16.84
C THR A 86 4.70 -6.91 16.96
N TRP A 87 3.48 -7.04 17.45
CA TRP A 87 2.52 -5.94 17.58
C TRP A 87 2.10 -5.78 19.03
N ASN A 88 2.18 -4.56 19.55
CA ASN A 88 1.59 -4.22 20.83
C ASN A 88 0.15 -3.67 20.67
N LYS A 89 -0.61 -3.57 21.76
CA LYS A 89 -2.01 -3.12 21.73
C LYS A 89 -2.21 -1.75 21.08
N LEU A 90 -1.27 -0.82 21.26
CA LEU A 90 -1.34 0.51 20.65
C LEU A 90 -1.07 0.42 19.14
N GLU A 91 -0.07 -0.34 18.72
CA GLU A 91 0.26 -0.55 17.30
C GLU A 91 -0.86 -1.25 16.54
N LEU A 92 -1.66 -2.10 17.20
CA LEU A 92 -2.85 -2.70 16.60
C LEU A 92 -3.93 -1.65 16.26
N LEU A 93 -3.96 -0.52 16.95
CA LEU A 93 -4.91 0.59 16.71
C LEU A 93 -4.31 1.69 15.84
N SER A 94 -3.10 2.13 16.16
CA SER A 94 -2.47 3.24 15.47
C SER A 94 -1.83 2.83 14.16
N GLY A 95 -1.57 1.53 13.94
CA GLY A 95 -0.64 1.04 12.94
C GLY A 95 0.82 1.23 13.35
N LYS A 96 1.72 0.60 12.58
CA LYS A 96 3.17 0.59 12.80
C LYS A 96 3.87 1.27 11.62
N VAL A 97 4.81 2.19 11.90
CA VAL A 97 5.63 2.79 10.84
C VAL A 97 6.78 1.85 10.50
N ILE A 98 6.84 1.43 9.24
CA ILE A 98 7.84 0.49 8.75
C ILE A 98 8.60 1.04 7.55
N LYS A 99 9.77 0.46 7.30
CA LYS A 99 10.54 0.63 6.08
C LYS A 99 10.54 -0.66 5.31
N ILE A 100 10.05 -0.63 4.07
CA ILE A 100 10.10 -1.79 3.18
C ILE A 100 11.51 -1.88 2.57
N LYS A 101 12.10 -3.08 2.56
CA LYS A 101 13.42 -3.30 1.95
C LYS A 101 13.41 -2.83 0.49
N GLY A 102 14.39 -2.00 0.12
CA GLY A 102 14.57 -1.44 -1.23
C GLY A 102 13.72 -0.20 -1.56
N PHE A 103 12.86 0.27 -0.64
CA PHE A 103 12.29 1.62 -0.79
C PHE A 103 13.37 2.71 -0.66
N PRO A 104 13.14 3.90 -1.25
CA PRO A 104 14.01 5.06 -1.05
C PRO A 104 14.25 5.35 0.44
N LYS A 105 15.43 5.89 0.78
CA LYS A 105 15.87 5.95 2.18
C LYS A 105 14.96 6.80 3.07
N ASP A 106 14.40 7.85 2.50
CA ASP A 106 13.50 8.85 3.09
C ASP A 106 12.04 8.37 3.17
N LYS A 107 11.68 7.29 2.47
CA LYS A 107 10.31 6.80 2.40
C LYS A 107 10.04 5.71 3.41
N LYS A 108 9.10 5.99 4.31
CA LYS A 108 8.49 5.03 5.24
C LYS A 108 7.01 4.92 4.94
N VAL A 109 6.41 3.81 5.35
CA VAL A 109 4.97 3.58 5.18
C VAL A 109 4.37 3.22 6.53
N LYS A 110 3.08 3.49 6.70
CA LYS A 110 2.31 3.02 7.83
C LYS A 110 1.65 1.71 7.47
N LEU A 111 1.80 0.73 8.35
CA LEU A 111 1.27 -0.61 8.20
C LEU A 111 0.14 -0.83 9.20
N PHE A 112 -0.98 -1.32 8.70
CA PHE A 112 -2.13 -1.77 9.48
C PHE A 112 -2.31 -3.26 9.31
N TRP A 113 -2.95 -3.88 10.30
CA TRP A 113 -3.43 -5.24 10.23
C TRP A 113 -4.96 -5.19 10.09
N ALA A 114 -5.50 -5.93 9.12
CA ALA A 114 -6.91 -6.00 8.81
C ALA A 114 -7.36 -7.46 8.82
N THR A 115 -8.39 -7.83 9.58
CA THR A 115 -9.01 -9.16 9.47
C THR A 115 -10.14 -9.06 8.49
N VAL A 116 -9.91 -9.60 7.30
CA VAL A 116 -10.82 -9.55 6.16
C VAL A 116 -11.91 -10.62 6.29
N SER A 117 -11.62 -11.74 6.94
CA SER A 117 -12.59 -12.79 7.28
C SER A 117 -12.13 -13.59 8.50
N THR A 118 -12.95 -14.52 9.00
CA THR A 118 -12.70 -15.31 10.22
C THR A 118 -11.30 -15.94 10.29
N ASN A 119 -10.63 -16.20 9.16
CA ASN A 119 -9.31 -16.82 9.09
C ASN A 119 -8.28 -16.08 8.20
N ARG A 120 -8.54 -14.86 7.73
CA ARG A 120 -7.61 -14.14 6.83
C ARG A 120 -7.26 -12.76 7.38
N THR A 121 -6.00 -12.61 7.75
CA THR A 121 -5.40 -11.33 8.10
C THR A 121 -4.62 -10.79 6.90
N GLU A 122 -4.89 -9.55 6.53
CA GLU A 122 -4.15 -8.82 5.52
C GLU A 122 -3.41 -7.65 6.15
N TYR A 123 -2.22 -7.39 5.62
CA TYR A 123 -1.40 -6.26 6.06
C TYR A 123 -1.56 -5.14 5.05
N ILE A 124 -2.09 -4.00 5.46
CA ILE A 124 -2.36 -2.88 4.56
C ILE A 124 -1.30 -1.80 4.77
N ALA A 125 -0.59 -1.44 3.71
CA ALA A 125 0.37 -0.34 3.75
C ALA A 125 -0.21 0.93 3.13
N THR A 126 0.12 2.07 3.73
CA THR A 126 -0.22 3.41 3.23
C THR A 126 0.94 4.39 3.45
N ASN A 127 1.06 5.40 2.59
CA ASN A 127 1.94 6.55 2.82
C ASN A 127 1.32 7.63 3.72
N ASP A 128 0.06 7.49 4.14
CA ASP A 128 -0.53 8.38 5.14
C ASP A 128 -0.03 8.00 6.54
N LEU A 129 1.01 8.70 7.00
CA LEU A 129 1.60 8.48 8.33
C LEU A 129 0.69 9.00 9.47
N GLY A 130 -0.20 9.95 9.17
CA GLY A 130 -1.09 10.59 10.13
C GLY A 130 -2.34 9.76 10.43
N TYR A 131 -2.73 8.85 9.52
CA TYR A 131 -3.92 8.02 9.69
C TYR A 131 -3.88 7.17 10.95
N GLN A 132 -4.88 7.26 11.81
CA GLN A 132 -5.12 6.35 12.92
C GLN A 132 -6.38 5.56 12.59
N SER A 133 -6.42 4.24 12.87
CA SER A 133 -7.66 3.49 12.60
C SER A 133 -8.70 3.97 13.62
N THR A 134 -9.66 4.79 13.18
CA THR A 134 -10.78 5.21 14.01
C THR A 134 -11.80 4.09 14.05
N ASP A 135 -11.61 3.13 14.96
CA ASP A 135 -12.68 2.26 15.43
C ASP A 135 -12.37 1.82 16.87
N ASP A 136 -13.01 2.50 17.84
CA ASP A 136 -12.92 2.21 19.29
C ASP A 136 -13.63 0.89 19.69
N SER A 137 -14.02 0.07 18.71
CA SER A 137 -14.62 -1.25 18.92
C SER A 137 -13.86 -2.34 18.19
N VAL A 138 -12.70 -2.72 18.75
CA VAL A 138 -12.02 -4.03 18.60
C VAL A 138 -12.43 -4.85 17.36
N ALA A 139 -12.18 -4.32 16.16
CA ALA A 139 -12.29 -5.09 14.93
C ALA A 139 -11.34 -4.49 13.90
N PRO A 140 -10.41 -5.29 13.36
CA PRO A 140 -9.47 -4.80 12.36
C PRO A 140 -10.23 -4.46 11.07
N LEU A 141 -9.77 -3.42 10.36
CA LEU A 141 -10.40 -2.81 9.18
C LEU A 141 -11.15 -3.83 8.31
N ARG A 142 -12.49 -3.87 8.42
CA ARG A 142 -13.34 -4.61 7.48
C ARG A 142 -13.32 -3.87 6.15
N ILE A 143 -12.43 -4.28 5.25
CA ILE A 143 -12.57 -3.94 3.84
C ILE A 143 -13.78 -4.71 3.34
N GLY A 144 -14.92 -4.04 3.22
CA GLY A 144 -16.10 -4.62 2.58
C GLY A 144 -15.80 -4.92 1.12
N CYS A 145 -15.98 -6.19 0.73
CA CYS A 145 -16.25 -6.56 -0.65
C CYS A 145 -17.69 -6.20 -1.00
#